data_AF-A0A967NRQ9-F1
#
_entry.id   AF-A0A967NRQ9-F1
#
_cell.length_a   1.000
_cell.length_b   1.000
_cell.length_c   1.000
_cell.angle_alpha   90.00
_cell.angle_beta   90.00
_cell.angle_gamma   90.00
#
_symmetry.space_group_name_H-M   'P 1'
#
loop_
_entity.id
_entity.type
_entity.pdbx_description
1 polymer ?
#
loop_
_entity_poly.entity_id
_entity_poly.type
_entity_poly.pdbx_seq_one_letter_code
_entity_poly.pdbx_strand_id
1 'polypeptide(L)'
;MFILSKDGYIRLTLEGLQHTPLIHLLSGLDEDHPESPPPGATACAISGYTEWVSDTFPTITIGWDWRLDVSYGRAHYVREGSPR
;
A
#
# COMPACT_ATOMS: atom_id res chain seq x y z
N MET A 1 0.19 -21.95 11.97
CA MET A 1 -1.27 -21.91 11.76
C MET A 1 -1.79 -20.73 12.56
N PHE A 2 -2.35 -19.73 11.88
CA PHE A 2 -2.86 -18.53 12.55
C PHE A 2 -4.30 -18.77 13.00
N ILE A 3 -4.81 -17.87 13.86
CA ILE A 3 -6.19 -17.96 14.35
C ILE A 3 -6.89 -16.65 14.03
N LEU A 4 -8.01 -16.75 13.30
CA LEU A 4 -8.91 -15.63 13.11
C LEU A 4 -9.68 -15.41 14.43
N SER A 5 -9.50 -14.23 15.00
CA SER A 5 -10.19 -13.85 16.23
C SER A 5 -11.66 -13.48 15.92
N LYS A 6 -12.52 -13.48 16.94
CA LYS A 6 -13.96 -13.19 16.78
C LYS A 6 -14.25 -11.77 16.25
N ASP A 7 -13.31 -10.85 16.42
CA ASP A 7 -13.38 -9.48 15.94
C ASP A 7 -12.83 -9.30 14.50
N GLY A 8 -12.53 -10.41 13.81
CA GLY A 8 -12.07 -10.39 12.42
C GLY A 8 -10.57 -10.16 12.26
N TYR A 9 -9.80 -10.01 13.34
CA TYR A 9 -8.36 -9.80 13.27
C TYR A 9 -7.55 -11.09 13.47
N ILE A 10 -6.42 -11.17 12.75
CA ILE A 10 -5.36 -12.14 13.03
C ILE A 10 -4.34 -11.45 13.93
N ARG A 11 -4.12 -11.98 15.13
CA ARG A 11 -3.16 -11.42 16.09
C ARG A 11 -1.81 -12.11 15.93
N LEU A 12 -0.77 -11.32 15.68
CA LEU A 12 0.60 -11.79 15.44
C LEU A 12 1.57 -10.99 16.31
N THR A 13 2.71 -11.60 16.62
CA THR A 13 3.87 -10.83 17.09
C THR A 13 4.49 -10.09 15.91
N LEU A 14 5.27 -9.03 16.18
CA LEU A 14 6.04 -8.34 15.15
C LEU A 14 6.96 -9.30 14.39
N GLU A 15 7.64 -10.17 15.11
CA GLU A 15 8.50 -11.21 14.54
C GLU A 15 7.71 -12.15 13.62
N GLY A 16 6.51 -12.58 14.04
CA GLY A 16 5.64 -13.43 13.23
C GLY A 16 5.23 -12.75 11.93
N LEU A 17 4.93 -11.44 11.97
CA LEU A 17 4.64 -10.67 10.76
C LEU A 17 5.86 -10.58 9.84
N GLN A 18 7.05 -10.29 10.37
CA GLN A 18 8.30 -10.17 9.59
C GLN A 18 8.70 -11.47 8.89
N HIS A 19 8.37 -12.63 9.48
CA HIS A 19 8.65 -13.95 8.92
C HIS A 19 7.52 -14.51 8.06
N THR A 20 6.39 -13.81 7.93
CA THR A 20 5.29 -14.23 7.07
C THR A 20 5.50 -13.66 5.66
N PRO A 21 5.74 -14.50 4.64
CA PRO A 21 5.88 -14.01 3.28
C PRO A 21 4.56 -13.43 2.77
N LEU A 22 4.63 -12.20 2.27
CA LEU A 22 3.55 -11.55 1.55
C LEU A 22 3.86 -11.57 0.07
N ILE A 23 2.86 -11.93 -0.71
CA ILE A 23 2.89 -12.02 -2.17
C ILE A 23 2.07 -10.85 -2.69
N HIS A 24 2.60 -10.17 -3.71
CA HIS A 24 1.88 -9.10 -4.39
C HIS A 24 0.61 -9.68 -5.03
N LEU A 25 -0.54 -9.08 -4.71
CA LEU A 25 -1.81 -9.46 -5.32
C LEU A 25 -2.11 -8.56 -6.51
N LEU A 26 -2.09 -7.24 -6.30
CA LEU A 26 -2.33 -6.24 -7.34
C LEU A 26 -1.87 -4.84 -6.89
N SER A 27 -1.68 -3.96 -7.87
CA SER A 27 -1.52 -2.52 -7.65
C SER A 27 -2.33 -1.77 -8.71
N GLY A 28 -2.80 -0.59 -8.35
CA GLY A 28 -3.51 0.32 -9.26
C GLY A 28 -2.99 1.75 -9.10
N LEU A 29 -3.25 2.59 -10.10
CA LEU A 29 -3.06 4.03 -10.00
C LEU A 29 -4.36 4.68 -9.54
N ASP A 30 -4.24 5.74 -8.76
CA ASP A 30 -5.38 6.59 -8.44
C ASP A 30 -5.56 7.58 -9.60
N GLU A 31 -6.60 7.38 -10.41
CA GLU A 31 -6.87 8.24 -11.59
C GLU A 31 -7.61 9.54 -11.22
N ASP A 32 -8.06 9.65 -9.96
CA ASP A 32 -8.79 10.80 -9.42
C ASP A 32 -7.83 11.94 -9.07
N HIS A 33 -7.27 12.60 -10.09
CA HIS A 33 -6.55 13.85 -9.90
C HIS A 33 -7.49 15.04 -10.11
N PRO A 34 -7.80 15.82 -9.07
CA PRO A 34 -8.56 17.05 -9.24
C PRO A 34 -7.72 18.11 -9.95
N GLU A 35 -8.35 18.72 -10.95
CA GLU A 35 -7.94 19.91 -11.71
C GLU A 35 -6.85 19.75 -12.77
N SER A 36 -7.15 20.30 -13.95
CA SER A 36 -6.19 20.53 -15.02
C SER A 36 -4.96 21.25 -14.44
N PRO A 37 -3.74 20.72 -14.63
CA PRO A 37 -2.55 21.38 -14.12
C PRO A 37 -2.46 22.80 -14.71
N PRO A 38 -1.94 23.78 -13.93
CA PRO A 38 -1.75 25.12 -14.43
C PRO A 38 -0.87 25.13 -15.70
N PRO A 39 -1.01 26.12 -16.59
CA PRO A 39 -0.25 26.18 -17.82
C PRO A 39 1.27 26.14 -17.54
N GLY A 40 1.99 25.20 -18.17
CA GLY A 40 3.44 25.01 -18.01
C GLY A 40 3.83 23.61 -17.54
N ALA A 41 5.14 23.41 -17.29
CA ALA A 41 5.64 22.16 -16.72
C ALA A 41 5.37 22.13 -15.21
N THR A 42 4.41 21.31 -14.78
CA THR A 42 4.10 21.10 -13.36
C THR A 42 4.61 19.73 -12.92
N ALA A 43 5.15 19.64 -11.70
CA ALA A 43 5.52 18.37 -11.10
C ALA A 43 4.26 17.49 -10.95
N CYS A 44 4.22 16.36 -11.67
CA CYS A 44 3.16 15.39 -11.56
C CYS A 44 3.56 14.32 -10.53
N ALA A 45 2.75 14.14 -9.49
CA ALA A 45 2.91 13.03 -8.56
C ALA A 45 2.08 11.85 -9.07
N ILE A 46 2.67 10.65 -9.06
CA ILE A 46 1.95 9.41 -9.37
C ILE A 46 1.51 8.82 -8.04
N SER A 47 0.22 8.59 -7.83
CA SER A 47 -0.31 7.91 -6.65
C SER A 47 -1.09 6.66 -7.03
N GLY A 48 -1.33 5.81 -6.05
CA GLY A 48 -2.04 4.56 -6.24
C GLY A 48 -2.12 3.77 -4.94
N TYR A 49 -2.53 2.52 -5.10
CA TYR A 49 -2.63 1.56 -4.00
C TYR A 49 -1.93 0.25 -4.36
N THR A 50 -1.66 -0.56 -3.36
CA THR A 50 -1.13 -1.92 -3.54
C THR A 50 -1.73 -2.85 -2.50
N GLU A 51 -2.04 -4.06 -2.94
CA GLU A 51 -2.62 -5.11 -2.11
C GLU A 51 -1.69 -6.32 -2.10
N TRP A 52 -1.51 -6.90 -0.91
CA TRP A 52 -0.61 -8.03 -0.67
C TRP A 52 -1.32 -9.09 0.17
N VAL A 53 -0.99 -10.36 -0.07
CA VAL A 53 -1.60 -11.51 0.62
C VAL A 53 -0.55 -12.54 1.03
N SER A 54 -0.77 -13.25 2.13
CA SER A 54 0.05 -14.40 2.50
C SER A 54 -0.47 -15.71 1.90
N ASP A 55 0.40 -16.69 1.70
CA ASP A 55 0.02 -18.08 1.39
C ASP A 55 -0.20 -18.92 2.67
N THR A 56 -0.81 -18.30 3.69
CA THR A 56 -1.09 -18.95 4.98
C THR A 56 -2.58 -19.21 5.15
N PHE A 57 -2.93 -20.04 6.12
CA PHE A 57 -4.32 -20.21 6.57
C PHE A 57 -4.48 -19.85 8.06
N PRO A 58 -5.39 -18.93 8.41
CA PRO A 58 -6.09 -17.98 7.53
C PRO A 58 -5.13 -17.08 6.74
N THR A 59 -5.60 -16.58 5.60
CA THR A 59 -4.88 -15.63 4.75
C THR A 59 -4.79 -14.28 5.46
N ILE A 60 -3.59 -13.69 5.47
CA ILE A 60 -3.38 -12.32 5.91
C ILE A 60 -3.40 -11.44 4.66
N THR A 61 -4.16 -10.35 4.71
CA THR A 61 -4.23 -9.33 3.67
C THR A 61 -3.66 -8.03 4.23
N ILE A 62 -2.81 -7.34 3.48
CA ILE A 62 -2.30 -6.01 3.83
C ILE A 62 -2.32 -5.14 2.58
N GLY A 63 -3.00 -4.00 2.66
CA GLY A 63 -3.05 -3.01 1.60
C GLY A 63 -2.58 -1.63 2.07
N TRP A 64 -2.04 -0.80 1.18
CA TRP A 64 -1.78 0.61 1.50
C TRP A 64 -1.74 1.48 0.24
N ASP A 65 -1.98 2.77 0.47
CA ASP A 65 -1.87 3.80 -0.56
C ASP A 65 -0.44 4.34 -0.59
N TRP A 66 0.02 4.72 -1.77
CA TRP A 66 1.36 5.22 -2.02
C TRP A 66 1.35 6.40 -3.00
N ARG A 67 2.39 7.21 -2.92
CA ARG A 67 2.68 8.29 -3.87
C ARG A 67 4.17 8.33 -4.19
N LEU A 68 4.49 8.60 -5.46
CA LEU A 68 5.82 8.96 -5.91
C LEU A 68 5.92 10.48 -5.98
N ASP A 69 6.59 11.07 -4.99
CA ASP A 69 6.85 12.51 -4.93
C ASP A 69 8.11 12.84 -5.76
N VAL A 70 7.98 13.78 -6.70
CA VAL A 70 9.06 14.18 -7.62
C VAL A 70 9.56 15.61 -7.38
N SER A 71 9.11 16.27 -6.31
CA SER A 71 9.39 17.68 -6.02
C SER A 71 10.89 18.03 -5.89
N TYR A 72 11.74 17.05 -5.57
CA TYR A 72 13.19 17.23 -5.40
C TYR A 72 14.03 16.77 -6.62
N GLY A 73 13.40 16.63 -7.79
CA GLY A 73 14.08 16.20 -9.03
C GLY A 73 14.43 14.71 -9.06
N ARG A 74 13.95 13.93 -8.07
CA ARG A 74 14.00 12.46 -8.00
C ARG A 74 12.67 11.95 -7.47
N ALA A 75 12.26 10.76 -7.93
CA ALA A 75 11.08 10.09 -7.40
C ALA A 75 11.37 9.52 -6.01
N HIS A 76 10.56 9.90 -5.03
CA HIS A 76 10.61 9.40 -3.67
C HIS A 76 9.29 8.72 -3.34
N TYR A 77 9.39 7.47 -2.86
CA TYR A 77 8.24 6.74 -2.36
C TYR A 77 7.74 7.35 -1.05
N VAL A 78 6.45 7.63 -0.98
CA VAL A 78 5.72 8.10 0.21
C VAL A 78 4.56 7.13 0.44
N ARG A 79 4.44 6.58 1.65
CA ARG A 79 3.23 5.87 2.06
C ARG A 79 2.18 6.89 2.47
N GLU A 80 0.99 6.77 1.90
CA GLU A 80 -0.15 7.61 2.25
C GLU A 80 -1.03 6.87 3.26
N GLY A 81 -1.25 7.48 4.42
CA GLY A 81 -2.01 6.86 5.51
C GLY A 81 -1.35 5.64 6.16
N SER A 82 -2.19 4.87 6.85
CA SER A 82 -1.83 3.62 7.52
C SER A 82 -2.23 2.43 6.65
N PRO A 83 -1.45 1.32 6.66
CA PRO A 83 -1.87 0.08 6.03
C PRO A 83 -3.20 -0.44 6.57
N ARG A 84 -3.93 -1.14 5.71
CA ARG A 84 -5.25 -1.73 5.94
C ARG A 84 -5.17 -3.24 5.98
#